data_AF-A0A9P7CWA6-F1
#
_entry.id   AF-A0A9P7CWA6-F1
#
_cell.length_a   1.000
_cell.length_b   1.000
_cell.length_c   1.000
_cell.angle_alpha   90.00
_cell.angle_beta   90.00
_cell.angle_gamma   90.00
#
_symmetry.space_group_name_H-M   'P 1'
#
loop_
_entity.id
_entity.type
_entity.pdbx_description
1 polymer ?
#
loop_
_entity_poly.entity_id
_entity_poly.type
_entity_poly.pdbx_seq_one_letter_code
_entity_poly.pdbx_strand_id
1 'polypeptide(L)'
;MSNQNVLVTYSAPVSFLASENWKQALAALQSQLPLRSIHWKSAFRPNLKTIQELELTLVPLDSPRDEHTSQDNDSYKTNVKKQIKDWHSAISQRKNQEWIIVHVVRSDIKTTDRKFFNMKSSVLDKIMADLNIDKRDWCDCPPIASLLTLTFFRCVQLSWTAGDHSPVIWADLVHKIKDGLLFALDSSVSRREEEVRRSESQKQMPGWNFCTFFILKACLIHGIF
;
A
#
# COMPACT_ATOMS: atom_id res chain seq x y z
N MET A 1 0.38 -23.91 13.32
CA MET A 1 0.33 -23.10 12.09
C MET A 1 0.39 -21.66 12.55
N SER A 2 1.46 -20.93 12.23
CA SER A 2 1.56 -19.51 12.59
C SER A 2 0.46 -18.77 11.83
N ASN A 3 -0.49 -18.16 12.54
CA ASN A 3 -1.45 -17.25 11.93
C ASN A 3 -0.65 -16.14 11.25
N GLN A 4 -0.68 -16.12 9.91
CA GLN A 4 0.00 -15.10 9.12
C GLN A 4 -0.84 -13.82 9.21
N ASN A 5 -0.63 -13.05 10.28
CA ASN A 5 -1.34 -11.79 10.47
C ASN A 5 -0.51 -10.68 9.84
N VAL A 6 -1.08 -10.03 8.83
CA VAL A 6 -0.47 -8.86 8.22
C VAL A 6 -0.95 -7.62 8.94
N LEU A 7 0.00 -6.83 9.44
CA LEU A 7 -0.27 -5.55 10.06
C LEU A 7 -0.39 -4.48 8.97
N VAL A 8 -1.53 -3.79 8.94
CA VAL A 8 -1.77 -2.64 8.08
C VAL A 8 -1.98 -1.42 8.96
N THR A 9 -1.12 -0.41 8.80
CA THR A 9 -1.23 0.84 9.54
C THR A 9 -1.97 1.89 8.74
N TYR A 10 -2.89 2.63 9.36
CA TYR A 10 -3.63 3.71 8.71
C TYR A 10 -3.35 5.08 9.35
N SER A 11 -3.40 6.15 8.57
CA SER A 11 -3.31 7.53 9.04
C SER A 11 -4.31 8.40 8.28
N ALA A 12 -4.93 9.33 8.99
CA ALA A 12 -5.85 10.33 8.44
C ALA A 12 -5.95 11.52 9.42
N PRO A 13 -6.50 12.67 9.00
CA PRO A 13 -6.68 13.81 9.90
C PRO A 13 -7.43 13.43 11.18
N VAL A 14 -6.97 13.93 12.34
CA VAL A 14 -7.54 13.59 13.66
C VAL A 14 -9.05 13.85 13.73
N SER A 15 -9.52 14.93 13.12
CA SER A 15 -10.95 15.26 13.04
C SER A 15 -11.77 14.19 12.30
N PHE A 16 -11.18 13.56 11.28
CA PHE A 16 -11.80 12.47 10.55
C PHE A 16 -11.75 11.17 11.35
N LEU A 17 -10.61 10.84 11.96
CA LEU A 17 -10.46 9.64 12.79
C LEU A 17 -11.38 9.64 14.02
N ALA A 18 -11.63 10.82 14.60
CA ALA A 18 -12.57 10.99 15.70
C ALA A 18 -14.05 10.93 15.26
N SER A 19 -14.34 11.03 13.95
CA SER A 19 -15.70 11.07 13.45
C SER A 19 -16.37 9.69 13.46
N GLU A 20 -17.69 9.67 13.64
CA GLU A 20 -18.48 8.44 13.57
C GLU A 20 -18.41 7.78 12.17
N ASN A 21 -18.16 8.59 11.14
CA ASN A 21 -17.98 8.11 9.78
C ASN A 21 -16.76 7.18 9.66
N TRP A 22 -15.65 7.51 10.32
CA TRP A 22 -14.47 6.65 10.29
C TRP A 22 -14.74 5.32 10.97
N LYS A 23 -15.44 5.31 12.11
CA LYS A 23 -15.80 4.06 12.82
C LYS A 23 -16.65 3.14 11.94
N GLN A 24 -17.64 3.71 11.26
CA GLN A 24 -18.50 2.96 10.33
C GLN A 24 -17.73 2.47 9.11
N ALA A 25 -16.88 3.30 8.51
CA ALA A 25 -16.04 2.91 7.38
C ALA A 25 -15.05 1.80 7.78
N LEU A 26 -14.44 1.88 8.96
CA LEU A 26 -13.54 0.87 9.49
C LEU A 26 -14.27 -0.45 9.74
N ALA A 27 -15.47 -0.42 10.33
CA ALA A 27 -16.29 -1.61 10.53
C ALA A 27 -16.68 -2.26 9.19
N ALA A 28 -17.05 -1.46 8.18
CA ALA A 28 -17.39 -1.94 6.85
C ALA A 28 -16.18 -2.49 6.08
N LEU A 29 -14.98 -1.94 6.30
CA LEU A 29 -13.74 -2.51 5.78
C LEU A 29 -13.39 -3.83 6.48
N GLN A 30 -13.55 -3.89 7.81
CA GLN A 30 -13.32 -5.10 8.60
C GLN A 30 -14.26 -6.24 8.19
N SER A 31 -15.49 -5.95 7.77
CA SER A 31 -16.41 -6.97 7.26
C SER A 31 -15.97 -7.57 5.92
N GLN A 32 -15.01 -6.98 5.22
CA GLN A 32 -14.41 -7.55 3.99
C GLN A 32 -13.25 -8.51 4.29
N LEU A 33 -12.86 -8.65 5.56
CA LEU A 33 -11.77 -9.51 6.01
C LEU A 33 -12.31 -10.84 6.56
N PRO A 34 -11.54 -11.94 6.50
CA PRO A 34 -10.17 -12.05 5.99
C PRO A 34 -10.10 -11.98 4.46
N LEU A 35 -8.94 -11.59 3.92
CA LEU A 35 -8.71 -11.62 2.48
C LEU A 35 -8.65 -13.08 2.01
N ARG A 36 -9.50 -13.43 1.04
CA ARG A 36 -9.57 -14.78 0.49
C ARG A 36 -8.97 -14.89 -0.90
N SER A 37 -8.50 -16.09 -1.22
CA SER A 37 -8.06 -16.51 -2.55
C SER A 37 -7.00 -15.59 -3.15
N ILE A 38 -5.91 -15.37 -2.41
CA ILE A 38 -4.77 -14.59 -2.92
C ILE A 38 -3.85 -15.56 -3.66
N HIS A 39 -3.70 -15.33 -4.96
CA HIS A 39 -2.85 -16.13 -5.82
C HIS A 39 -1.54 -15.40 -6.04
N TRP A 40 -0.44 -15.98 -5.55
CA TRP A 40 0.90 -15.45 -5.77
C TRP A 40 1.69 -16.39 -6.67
N LYS A 41 2.35 -15.80 -7.67
CA LYS A 41 3.31 -16.47 -8.53
C LYS A 41 4.61 -15.68 -8.48
N SER A 42 5.67 -16.32 -7.99
CA SER A 42 7.01 -15.72 -8.01
C SER A 42 7.52 -15.60 -9.43
N ALA A 43 8.27 -14.54 -9.74
CA ALA A 43 8.97 -14.41 -11.01
C ALA A 43 10.00 -15.54 -11.27
N PHE A 44 10.58 -16.09 -10.20
CA PHE A 44 11.68 -17.07 -10.27
C PHE A 44 11.24 -18.50 -9.96
N ARG A 45 10.02 -18.70 -9.46
CA ARG A 45 9.44 -20.04 -9.27
C ARG A 45 8.15 -20.21 -10.05
N PRO A 46 8.04 -21.26 -10.89
CA PRO A 46 6.85 -21.46 -11.72
C PRO A 46 5.61 -21.85 -10.92
N ASN A 47 5.78 -22.25 -9.66
CA ASN A 47 4.69 -22.78 -8.84
C ASN A 47 3.80 -21.66 -8.30
N LEU A 48 2.52 -21.73 -8.64
CA LEU A 48 1.48 -20.91 -8.05
C LEU A 48 1.31 -21.29 -6.56
N LYS A 49 1.36 -20.30 -5.68
CA LYS A 49 0.95 -20.45 -4.29
C LYS A 49 -0.39 -19.76 -4.10
N THR A 50 -1.33 -20.46 -3.47
CA THR A 50 -2.63 -19.91 -3.10
C THR A 50 -2.67 -19.75 -1.59
N ILE A 51 -2.84 -18.51 -1.13
CA ILE A 51 -3.14 -18.18 0.26
C ILE A 51 -4.66 -18.19 0.39
N GLN A 52 -5.20 -19.16 1.12
CA GLN A 52 -6.64 -19.39 1.22
C GLN A 52 -7.32 -18.25 1.99
N GLU A 53 -6.77 -17.91 3.16
CA GLU A 53 -7.22 -16.82 4.00
C GLU A 53 -6.01 -16.07 4.57
N LEU A 54 -6.10 -14.75 4.59
CA LEU A 54 -5.10 -13.87 5.15
C LEU A 54 -5.80 -12.85 6.07
N GLU A 55 -5.47 -12.90 7.36
CA GLU A 55 -6.00 -11.97 8.34
C GLU A 55 -5.20 -10.66 8.30
N LEU A 56 -5.92 -9.53 8.20
CA LEU A 56 -5.33 -8.21 8.29
C LEU A 56 -5.69 -7.57 9.63
N THR A 57 -4.68 -7.09 10.35
CA THR A 57 -4.87 -6.28 11.56
C THR A 57 -4.68 -4.80 11.20
N LEU A 58 -5.74 -4.01 11.35
CA LEU A 58 -5.72 -2.56 11.08
C LEU A 58 -5.40 -1.78 12.37
N VAL A 59 -4.31 -1.01 12.36
CA VAL A 59 -3.85 -0.25 13.53
C VAL A 59 -3.57 1.22 13.13
N PRO A 60 -3.86 2.21 13.98
CA PRO A 60 -3.40 3.58 13.73
C PRO A 60 -1.87 3.64 13.56
N LEU A 61 -1.40 4.43 12.61
CA LEU A 61 0.02 4.72 12.46
C LEU A 61 0.43 5.71 13.55
N ASP A 62 1.10 5.24 14.59
CA ASP A 62 1.73 6.11 15.59
C ASP A 62 2.91 6.85 14.95
N SER A 63 2.69 8.07 14.46
CA SER A 63 3.75 9.00 14.06
C SER A 63 3.53 10.37 14.71
N PRO A 64 4.59 11.02 15.23
CA PRO A 64 4.45 12.16 16.12
C PRO A 64 4.17 13.47 15.38
N ARG A 65 3.28 14.29 15.99
CA ARG A 65 2.98 15.70 15.74
C ARG A 65 2.17 16.03 14.48
N ASP A 66 0.85 15.89 14.60
CA ASP A 66 -0.06 16.80 13.89
C ASP A 66 -0.09 18.13 14.65
N GLU A 67 0.61 19.14 14.12
CA GLU A 67 0.36 20.53 14.51
C GLU A 67 -1.03 20.95 14.05
N HIS A 68 -1.76 21.53 15.00
CA HIS A 68 -3.12 22.03 14.87
C HIS A 68 -3.17 23.18 13.82
N THR A 69 -3.33 22.89 12.53
CA THR A 69 -3.53 23.94 11.53
C THR A 69 -5.00 24.29 11.42
N SER A 70 -5.34 25.45 11.98
CA SER A 70 -6.64 26.10 11.96
C SER A 70 -7.21 26.30 10.55
N GLN A 71 -8.48 25.90 10.47
CA GLN A 71 -9.57 26.27 9.58
C GLN A 71 -9.37 27.50 8.66
N ASP A 72 -9.00 27.27 7.41
CA ASP A 72 -9.30 28.12 6.25
C ASP A 72 -9.41 27.24 4.98
N ASN A 73 -10.48 27.41 4.19
CA ASN A 73 -10.85 26.49 3.10
C ASN A 73 -9.88 26.53 1.90
N ASP A 74 -9.18 27.66 1.70
CA ASP A 74 -8.19 27.82 0.63
C ASP A 74 -6.77 27.40 1.03
N SER A 75 -6.43 27.44 2.32
CA SER A 75 -5.17 26.91 2.85
C SER A 75 -5.19 25.38 2.98
N TYR A 76 -6.37 24.75 3.07
CA TYR A 76 -6.54 23.29 3.12
C TYR A 76 -5.87 22.57 1.95
N LYS A 77 -5.99 23.06 0.70
CA LYS A 77 -5.41 22.36 -0.47
C LYS A 77 -3.89 22.35 -0.46
N THR A 78 -3.26 23.45 -0.05
CA THR A 78 -1.81 23.57 0.06
C THR A 78 -1.29 22.79 1.27
N ASN A 79 -2.02 22.81 2.39
CA ASN A 79 -1.66 22.09 3.61
C ASN A 79 -1.83 20.57 3.46
N VAL A 80 -2.92 20.10 2.86
CA VAL A 80 -3.13 18.67 2.56
C VAL A 80 -2.06 18.15 1.61
N LYS A 81 -1.71 18.93 0.58
CA LYS A 81 -0.62 18.57 -0.33
C LYS A 81 0.72 18.44 0.41
N LYS A 82 1.02 19.37 1.31
CA LYS A 82 2.24 19.31 2.14
C LYS A 82 2.21 18.09 3.07
N GLN A 83 1.11 17.86 3.78
CA GLN A 83 0.92 16.70 4.67
C GLN A 83 1.10 15.36 3.93
N ILE A 84 0.50 15.21 2.75
CA ILE A 84 0.65 14.00 1.92
C ILE A 84 2.10 13.81 1.51
N LYS A 85 2.82 14.88 1.12
CA LYS A 85 4.24 14.79 0.74
C LYS A 85 5.15 14.46 1.92
N ASP A 86 4.93 15.08 3.07
CA ASP A 86 5.71 14.85 4.29
C ASP A 86 5.49 13.41 4.79
N TRP A 87 4.24 12.95 4.81
CA TRP A 87 3.87 11.57 5.12
C TRP A 87 4.48 10.57 4.12
N HIS A 88 4.37 10.85 2.82
CA HIS A 88 4.96 10.01 1.79
C HIS A 88 6.48 9.93 1.92
N SER A 89 7.16 11.03 2.25
CA SER A 89 8.61 11.04 2.50
C SER A 89 8.96 10.18 3.72
N ALA A 90 8.21 10.32 4.81
CA ALA A 90 8.43 9.54 6.04
C ALA A 90 8.24 8.03 5.82
N ILE A 91 7.26 7.63 5.02
CA ILE A 91 7.03 6.22 4.68
C ILE A 91 8.03 5.72 3.66
N SER A 92 8.36 6.50 2.64
CA SER A 92 9.32 6.10 1.60
C SER A 92 10.72 5.85 2.13
N GLN A 93 11.07 6.45 3.28
CA GLN A 93 12.33 6.15 3.97
C GLN A 93 12.37 4.73 4.57
N ARG A 94 11.21 4.11 4.82
CA ARG A 94 11.12 2.78 5.41
C ARG A 94 11.21 1.72 4.31
N LYS A 95 12.32 0.97 4.31
CA LYS A 95 12.51 -0.13 3.37
C LYS A 95 11.47 -1.23 3.60
N ASN A 96 10.93 -1.79 2.52
CA ASN A 96 9.95 -2.89 2.51
C ASN A 96 8.55 -2.54 3.07
N GLN A 97 8.14 -1.28 3.00
CA GLN A 97 6.77 -0.87 3.32
C GLN A 97 6.04 -0.42 2.05
N GLU A 98 4.92 -1.08 1.77
CA GLU A 98 4.01 -0.66 0.72
C GLU A 98 2.96 0.30 1.29
N TRP A 99 2.55 1.26 0.47
CA TRP A 99 1.60 2.29 0.86
C TRP A 99 0.52 2.46 -0.20
N ILE A 100 -0.67 2.84 0.28
CA ILE A 100 -1.84 3.12 -0.56
C ILE A 100 -2.48 4.39 -0.01
N ILE A 101 -2.88 5.30 -0.89
CA ILE A 101 -3.65 6.49 -0.56
C ILE A 101 -5.11 6.25 -0.96
N VAL A 102 -6.00 6.40 0.02
CA VAL A 102 -7.44 6.26 -0.16
C VAL A 102 -8.08 7.64 -0.11
N HIS A 103 -8.64 8.07 -1.24
CA HIS A 103 -9.44 9.29 -1.32
C HIS A 103 -10.90 8.95 -1.08
N VAL A 104 -11.39 9.22 0.14
CA VAL A 104 -12.78 8.96 0.51
C VAL A 104 -13.68 10.12 0.06
N VAL A 105 -14.61 9.83 -0.85
CA VAL A 105 -15.63 10.76 -1.34
C VAL A 105 -16.98 10.31 -0.81
N ARG A 106 -17.79 11.23 -0.29
CA ARG A 106 -19.15 10.88 0.14
C ARG A 106 -20.13 11.07 -1.00
N SER A 107 -21.00 10.08 -1.24
CA SER A 107 -22.03 10.15 -2.29
C SER A 107 -23.29 10.93 -1.86
N ASP A 108 -23.43 11.28 -0.57
CA ASP A 108 -24.60 11.98 0.00
C ASP A 108 -24.56 13.50 -0.20
N ILE A 109 -23.37 14.06 -0.37
CA ILE A 109 -23.17 15.46 -0.77
C ILE A 109 -23.33 15.53 -2.30
N LYS A 110 -24.56 15.41 -2.78
CA LYS A 110 -24.88 15.91 -4.13
C LYS A 110 -24.68 17.42 -4.08
N THR A 111 -23.52 17.91 -4.50
CA THR A 111 -23.39 19.30 -4.92
C THR A 111 -24.38 19.49 -6.06
N THR A 112 -25.56 20.00 -5.72
CA THR A 112 -26.53 20.55 -6.64
C THR A 112 -25.90 21.78 -7.29
N ASP A 113 -24.97 21.58 -8.21
CA ASP A 113 -24.84 22.48 -9.33
C ASP A 113 -24.12 21.87 -10.53
N ARG A 114 -24.83 21.98 -11.65
CA ARG A 114 -24.46 21.61 -13.00
C ARG A 114 -23.24 22.45 -13.42
N LYS A 115 -22.20 21.84 -14.00
CA LYS A 115 -21.47 22.41 -15.16
C LYS A 115 -20.55 21.36 -15.81
N PHE A 116 -21.10 20.77 -16.85
CA PHE A 116 -20.52 19.84 -17.83
C PHE A 116 -19.35 20.39 -18.68
N PHE A 117 -18.58 21.40 -18.23
CA PHE A 117 -17.53 22.04 -19.05
C PHE A 117 -16.33 22.57 -18.24
N ASN A 118 -15.76 21.73 -17.37
CA ASN A 118 -14.37 21.95 -16.96
C ASN A 118 -13.69 20.60 -16.82
N MET A 119 -12.90 20.24 -17.83
CA MET A 119 -11.97 19.13 -17.84
C MET A 119 -10.82 19.41 -16.85
N LYS A 120 -11.16 19.59 -15.58
CA LYS A 120 -10.23 19.74 -14.47
C LYS A 120 -10.04 18.33 -13.91
N SER A 121 -8.87 17.78 -14.16
CA SER A 121 -8.26 16.64 -13.47
C SER A 121 -8.82 16.48 -12.05
N SER A 122 -9.29 15.27 -11.71
CA SER A 122 -9.91 14.96 -10.42
C SER A 122 -8.93 15.25 -9.27
N VAL A 123 -9.43 15.41 -8.04
CA VAL A 123 -8.55 15.61 -6.86
C VAL A 123 -7.54 14.46 -6.76
N LEU A 124 -7.97 13.24 -7.06
CA LEU A 124 -7.11 12.06 -7.11
C LEU A 124 -6.05 12.20 -8.21
N ASP A 125 -6.42 12.65 -9.42
CA ASP A 125 -5.45 12.87 -10.51
C ASP A 125 -4.40 13.93 -10.15
N LYS A 126 -4.78 14.96 -9.40
CA LYS A 126 -3.85 15.98 -8.89
C LYS A 126 -2.90 15.40 -7.84
N ILE A 127 -3.43 14.60 -6.92
CA ILE A 127 -2.62 13.88 -5.92
C ILE A 127 -1.63 12.95 -6.64
N MET A 128 -2.09 12.20 -7.65
CA MET A 128 -1.22 11.32 -8.45
C MET A 128 -0.13 12.09 -9.19
N ALA A 129 -0.47 13.21 -9.82
CA ALA A 129 0.51 14.05 -10.51
C ALA A 129 1.54 14.65 -9.54
N ASP A 130 1.12 15.01 -8.33
CA ASP A 130 1.98 15.60 -7.29
C ASP A 130 2.88 14.57 -6.60
N LEU A 131 2.48 13.31 -6.59
CA LEU A 131 3.20 12.15 -6.07
C LEU A 131 4.00 11.42 -7.15
N ASN A 132 4.16 11.99 -8.35
CA ASN A 132 5.00 11.41 -9.39
C ASN A 132 6.48 11.50 -8.95
N ILE A 133 6.88 10.54 -8.13
CA ILE A 133 8.23 10.30 -7.62
C ILE A 133 9.17 10.26 -8.82
N ASP A 134 10.28 11.00 -8.73
CA ASP A 134 11.30 11.07 -9.76
C ASP A 134 11.66 9.66 -10.25
N LYS A 135 11.62 9.50 -11.58
CA LYS A 135 11.91 8.26 -12.34
C LYS A 135 13.28 7.60 -12.05
N ARG A 136 14.07 8.11 -11.09
CA ARG A 136 15.48 7.77 -10.86
C ARG A 136 15.72 6.64 -9.87
N ASP A 137 14.78 6.35 -8.97
CA ASP A 137 14.96 5.25 -8.00
C ASP A 137 14.47 3.89 -8.54
N TRP A 138 14.04 3.84 -9.80
CA TRP A 138 13.53 2.63 -10.48
C TRP A 138 14.62 1.81 -11.19
N CYS A 139 15.88 2.22 -11.10
CA CYS A 139 17.01 1.51 -11.68
C CYS A 139 17.23 0.21 -10.88
N ASP A 140 16.52 -0.86 -11.29
CA ASP A 140 16.94 -2.28 -11.33
C ASP A 140 15.76 -3.29 -11.42
N CYS A 141 14.52 -2.86 -11.76
CA CYS A 141 13.39 -3.79 -11.99
C CYS A 141 13.08 -4.03 -13.49
N PRO A 142 12.71 -5.26 -13.91
CA PRO A 142 12.61 -5.67 -15.32
C PRO A 142 11.53 -4.94 -16.13
N PRO A 143 11.62 -4.95 -17.48
CA PRO A 143 10.77 -4.18 -18.38
C PRO A 143 9.41 -4.86 -18.57
N ILE A 144 8.52 -4.75 -17.59
CA ILE A 144 7.09 -5.07 -17.75
C ILE A 144 6.29 -4.11 -16.87
N ALA A 145 5.48 -3.28 -17.53
CA ALA A 145 4.57 -2.27 -16.98
C ALA A 145 5.22 -0.92 -16.60
N SER A 146 4.98 0.04 -17.50
CA SER A 146 5.11 1.48 -17.37
C SER A 146 4.98 1.98 -15.92
N LEU A 147 5.94 2.81 -15.49
CA LEU A 147 5.93 3.61 -14.27
C LEU A 147 4.59 4.33 -13.98
N LEU A 148 3.80 4.62 -15.02
CA LEU A 148 2.46 5.21 -14.88
C LEU A 148 1.46 4.23 -14.22
N THR A 149 1.63 2.93 -14.47
CA THR A 149 0.78 1.86 -13.95
C THR A 149 0.97 1.70 -12.43
N LEU A 150 2.19 1.75 -11.91
CA LEU A 150 2.45 1.54 -10.48
C LEU A 150 2.07 2.73 -9.58
N THR A 151 2.23 3.97 -10.06
CA THR A 151 1.67 5.15 -9.36
C THR A 151 0.14 5.13 -9.38
N PHE A 152 -0.46 4.72 -10.51
CA PHE A 152 -1.91 4.51 -10.60
C PHE A 152 -2.37 3.40 -9.65
N PHE A 153 -1.57 2.36 -9.41
CA PHE A 153 -1.90 1.29 -8.47
C PHE A 153 -1.94 1.75 -7.00
N ARG A 154 -1.22 2.79 -6.58
CA ARG A 154 -1.16 3.18 -5.15
C ARG A 154 -2.24 4.16 -4.68
N CYS A 155 -3.03 4.76 -5.58
CA CYS A 155 -4.13 5.63 -5.20
C CYS A 155 -5.49 4.99 -5.54
N VAL A 156 -6.50 5.14 -4.68
CA VAL A 156 -7.86 4.64 -4.92
C VAL A 156 -8.91 5.63 -4.42
N GLN A 157 -9.96 5.85 -5.22
CA GLN A 157 -11.11 6.63 -4.78
C GLN A 157 -12.16 5.70 -4.18
N LEU A 158 -12.61 6.00 -2.97
CA LEU A 158 -13.67 5.27 -2.30
C LEU A 158 -14.90 6.16 -2.19
N SER A 159 -15.93 5.89 -3.01
CA SER A 159 -17.22 6.59 -2.92
C SER A 159 -18.13 5.85 -1.95
N TRP A 160 -18.05 6.20 -0.66
CA TRP A 160 -18.74 5.47 0.41
C TRP A 160 -19.73 6.35 1.17
N THR A 161 -20.84 5.75 1.61
CA THR A 161 -21.89 6.40 2.40
C THR A 161 -22.23 5.58 3.64
N ALA A 162 -22.47 6.29 4.74
CA ALA A 162 -22.89 5.70 6.01
C ALA A 162 -24.10 4.76 5.82
N GLY A 163 -23.95 3.50 6.21
CA GLY A 163 -24.99 2.46 6.09
C GLY A 163 -24.83 1.53 4.88
N ASP A 164 -24.03 1.90 3.87
CA ASP A 164 -23.76 1.03 2.73
C ASP A 164 -22.57 0.10 3.03
N HIS A 165 -22.89 -1.18 3.23
CA HIS A 165 -21.93 -2.26 3.48
C HIS A 165 -21.74 -3.14 2.25
N SER A 166 -22.18 -2.67 1.07
CA SER A 166 -22.05 -3.46 -0.15
C SER A 166 -20.57 -3.76 -0.44
N PRO A 167 -20.21 -5.04 -0.67
CA PRO A 167 -18.82 -5.42 -0.91
C PRO A 167 -18.26 -4.82 -2.20
N VAL A 168 -19.12 -4.37 -3.11
CA VAL A 168 -18.75 -3.76 -4.40
C VAL A 168 -18.00 -2.45 -4.22
N ILE A 169 -18.38 -1.63 -3.23
CA ILE A 169 -17.70 -0.34 -2.97
C ILE A 169 -16.26 -0.57 -2.51
N TRP A 170 -16.05 -1.63 -1.74
CA TRP A 170 -14.76 -1.98 -1.17
C TRP A 170 -13.90 -2.84 -2.11
N ALA A 171 -14.47 -3.38 -3.19
CA ALA A 171 -13.80 -4.31 -4.09
C ALA A 171 -12.51 -3.72 -4.67
N ASP A 172 -12.53 -2.46 -5.09
CA ASP A 172 -11.35 -1.78 -5.65
C ASP A 172 -10.27 -1.58 -4.57
N LEU A 173 -10.65 -1.13 -3.36
CA LEU A 173 -9.70 -0.98 -2.25
C LEU A 173 -9.11 -2.33 -1.83
N VAL A 174 -9.94 -3.36 -1.72
CA VAL A 174 -9.53 -4.72 -1.39
C VAL A 174 -8.59 -5.29 -2.45
N HIS A 175 -8.87 -5.05 -3.74
CA HIS A 175 -8.00 -5.46 -4.83
C HIS A 175 -6.63 -4.76 -4.74
N LYS A 176 -6.62 -3.44 -4.49
CA LYS A 176 -5.39 -2.65 -4.29
C LYS A 176 -4.56 -3.15 -3.11
N ILE A 177 -5.22 -3.50 -2.00
CA ILE A 177 -4.55 -4.09 -0.83
C ILE A 177 -3.93 -5.42 -1.24
N LYS A 178 -4.66 -6.32 -1.92
CA LYS A 178 -4.10 -7.61 -2.39
C LYS A 178 -2.89 -7.40 -3.30
N ASP A 179 -2.96 -6.48 -4.26
CA ASP A 179 -1.86 -6.19 -5.17
C ASP A 179 -0.64 -5.63 -4.43
N GLY A 180 -0.85 -4.71 -3.48
CA GLY A 180 0.21 -4.19 -2.61
C GLY A 180 0.89 -5.29 -1.78
N LEU A 181 0.12 -6.23 -1.24
CA LEU A 181 0.66 -7.38 -0.50
C LEU A 181 1.47 -8.30 -1.41
N LEU A 182 0.98 -8.57 -2.62
CA LEU A 182 1.68 -9.39 -3.60
C LEU A 182 3.00 -8.74 -4.03
N PHE A 183 2.99 -7.42 -4.25
CA PHE A 183 4.21 -6.68 -4.58
C PHE A 183 5.21 -6.68 -3.42
N ALA A 184 4.76 -6.43 -2.19
CA ALA A 184 5.61 -6.50 -0.99
C ALA A 184 6.25 -7.90 -0.83
N LEU A 185 5.46 -8.95 -1.07
CA LEU A 185 5.92 -10.33 -1.02
C LEU A 185 6.96 -10.61 -2.10
N ASP A 186 6.70 -10.21 -3.35
CA ASP A 186 7.62 -10.43 -4.47
C ASP A 186 8.96 -9.67 -4.29
N SER A 187 8.89 -8.43 -3.81
CA SER A 187 10.07 -7.64 -3.46
C SER A 187 10.89 -8.29 -2.33
N SER A 188 10.20 -8.76 -1.28
CA SER A 188 10.82 -9.45 -0.13
C SER A 188 11.49 -10.77 -0.52
N VAL A 189 10.90 -11.51 -1.46
CA VAL A 189 11.46 -12.75 -2.03
C VAL A 189 12.68 -12.44 -2.90
N SER A 190 12.55 -11.49 -3.83
CA SER A 190 13.63 -11.07 -4.73
C SER A 190 14.87 -10.61 -3.96
N ARG A 191 14.68 -9.87 -2.86
CA ARG A 191 15.78 -9.45 -1.98
C ARG A 191 16.51 -10.63 -1.33
N ARG A 192 15.77 -11.62 -0.83
CA ARG A 192 16.37 -12.83 -0.22
C ARG A 192 17.10 -13.68 -1.26
N GLU A 193 16.58 -13.74 -2.48
CA GLU A 193 17.25 -14.41 -3.60
C GLU A 193 18.57 -13.73 -3.96
N GLU A 194 18.60 -12.40 -3.97
CA GLU A 194 19.82 -11.62 -4.16
C GLU A 194 20.84 -11.87 -3.05
N GLU A 195 20.42 -11.94 -1.79
CA GLU A 195 21.30 -12.28 -0.66
C GLU A 195 21.93 -13.68 -0.83
N VAL A 196 21.14 -14.66 -1.25
CA VAL A 196 21.62 -16.02 -1.56
C VAL A 196 22.61 -15.99 -2.74
N ARG A 197 22.28 -15.29 -3.82
CA ARG A 197 23.12 -15.17 -5.03
C ARG A 197 24.45 -14.48 -4.72
N ARG A 198 24.42 -13.41 -3.92
CA ARG A 198 25.62 -12.69 -3.47
C ARG A 198 26.50 -13.55 -2.58
N SER A 199 25.91 -14.32 -1.65
CA SER A 199 26.68 -15.26 -0.84
C SER A 199 27.29 -16.38 -1.71
N GLU A 200 26.55 -16.87 -2.71
CA GLU A 200 27.03 -17.91 -3.63
C GLU A 200 28.22 -17.46 -4.49
N SER A 201 28.23 -16.21 -4.98
CA SER A 201 29.35 -15.70 -5.78
C SER A 201 30.65 -15.54 -4.97
N GLN A 202 30.55 -15.50 -3.64
CA GLN A 202 31.69 -15.35 -2.73
C GLN A 202 32.24 -16.69 -2.21
N LYS A 203 31.72 -17.84 -2.68
CA LYS A 203 32.13 -19.18 -2.21
C LYS A 203 33.64 -19.45 -2.21
N GLN A 204 34.38 -18.80 -3.11
CA GLN A 204 35.83 -18.97 -3.27
C GLN A 204 36.64 -17.99 -2.41
N MET A 205 36.00 -17.00 -1.78
CA MET A 205 36.69 -16.01 -0.97
C MET A 205 37.00 -16.55 0.43
N PRO A 206 38.22 -16.31 0.96
CA PRO A 206 38.52 -16.64 2.35
C PRO A 206 37.60 -15.84 3.29
N GLY A 207 36.97 -16.53 4.25
CA GLY A 207 36.00 -15.94 5.17
C GLY A 207 34.53 -16.17 4.80
N TRP A 208 34.24 -16.79 3.66
CA TRP A 208 32.89 -17.24 3.34
C TRP A 208 32.41 -18.33 4.33
N ASN A 209 31.18 -18.22 4.82
CA ASN A 209 30.63 -19.11 5.84
C ASN A 209 29.49 -19.99 5.28
N PHE A 210 29.75 -21.30 5.20
CA PHE A 210 28.77 -22.27 4.68
C PHE A 210 27.48 -22.31 5.50
N CYS A 211 27.56 -22.28 6.83
CA CYS A 211 26.37 -22.32 7.70
C CYS A 211 25.43 -21.14 7.43
N THR A 212 25.99 -19.95 7.24
CA THR A 212 25.22 -18.73 6.90
C THR A 212 24.56 -18.88 5.54
N PHE A 213 25.30 -19.32 4.52
CA PHE A 213 24.73 -19.58 3.18
C PHE A 213 23.61 -20.63 3.22
N PHE A 214 23.81 -21.71 3.96
CA PHE A 214 22.82 -22.77 4.11
C PHE A 214 21.53 -22.25 4.74
N ILE A 215 21.63 -21.43 5.80
CA ILE A 215 20.46 -20.80 6.44
C ILE A 215 19.74 -19.89 5.45
N LEU A 216 20.45 -19.05 4.69
CA LEU A 216 19.85 -18.18 3.68
C LEU A 216 19.07 -18.98 2.62
N LYS A 217 19.67 -20.05 2.08
CA LYS A 217 19.01 -20.97 1.14
C LYS A 217 17.79 -21.66 1.76
N ALA A 218 17.91 -22.16 2.99
CA ALA A 218 16.84 -22.86 3.67
C ALA A 218 15.64 -21.94 3.92
N CYS A 219 15.86 -20.72 4.45
CA CYS A 219 14.79 -19.74 4.67
C CYS A 219 14.01 -19.42 3.38
N LEU A 220 14.73 -19.24 2.26
CA LEU A 220 14.12 -18.99 0.96
C LEU A 220 13.28 -20.17 0.44
N ILE A 221 13.73 -21.41 0.65
CA ILE A 221 13.02 -22.63 0.22
C ILE A 221 11.77 -22.85 1.06
N HIS A 222 11.88 -22.73 2.38
CA HIS A 222 10.79 -22.97 3.31
C HIS A 222 9.78 -21.81 3.36
N GLY A 223 10.09 -20.67 2.75
CA GLY A 223 9.21 -19.51 2.75
C GLY A 223 8.99 -18.95 4.16
N ILE A 224 10.04 -19.01 4.98
CA ILE A 224 10.07 -18.35 6.30
C ILE A 224 10.35 -16.88 6.00
N PHE A 225 9.28 -16.11 5.84
CA PHE A 225 9.31 -14.69 5.49
C PHE A 225 9.03 -13.80 6.69
#